data_AF-A0A1I4HIU3-F1
#
_entry.id   AF-A0A1I4HIU3-F1
#
_cell.length_a   1.000
_cell.length_b   1.000
_cell.length_c   1.000
_cell.angle_alpha   90.00
_cell.angle_beta   90.00
_cell.angle_gamma   90.00
#
_symmetry.space_group_name_H-M   'P 1'
#
loop_
_entity.id
_entity.type
_entity.pdbx_description
1 polymer ?
#
loop_
_entity_poly.entity_id
_entity_poly.type
_entity_poly.pdbx_seq_one_letter_code
_entity_poly.pdbx_strand_id
1 'polypeptide(L)'
;MHLEHILTDEAGRLSALDREVIDALASGQMLTQDPGDSDDPAATSFGERMSDRVAAFGGSWTFIIGFVVTLVAWMLLNVTGLMFRAFDPYPFIFLNLILSCVAALQAPIIMMSQRRQDEKDRIRAESDYRVNLKSELEIRALHEKIDHQWEHLLRIQRAQLDLVDPSDAE
;
A
#
# COMPACT_ATOMS: atom_id res chain seq x y z
N MET A 1 22.32 -17.31 2.16
CA MET A 1 21.31 -18.09 2.90
C MET A 1 20.05 -17.29 3.23
N HIS A 2 20.12 -16.03 3.69
CA HIS A 2 18.91 -15.24 3.98
C HIS A 2 18.14 -14.78 2.73
N LEU A 3 18.85 -14.35 1.67
CA LEU A 3 18.23 -13.93 0.40
C LEU A 3 17.44 -15.07 -0.28
N GLU A 4 18.00 -16.27 -0.24
CA GLU A 4 17.39 -17.46 -0.85
C GLU A 4 16.07 -17.81 -0.15
N HIS A 5 16.00 -17.64 1.18
CA HIS A 5 14.79 -17.88 1.95
C HIS A 5 13.71 -16.81 1.72
N ILE A 6 14.08 -15.56 1.48
CA ILE A 6 13.10 -14.50 1.13
C ILE A 6 12.50 -14.77 -0.25
N LEU A 7 13.35 -15.12 -1.23
CA LEU A 7 12.90 -15.40 -2.59
C LEU A 7 12.03 -16.66 -2.68
N THR A 8 12.34 -17.73 -1.93
CA THR A 8 11.52 -18.94 -1.92
C THR A 8 10.19 -18.73 -1.21
N ASP A 9 10.17 -17.96 -0.12
CA ASP A 9 8.93 -17.61 0.59
C ASP A 9 8.02 -16.75 -0.29
N GLU A 10 8.59 -15.76 -0.96
CA GLU A 10 7.85 -14.85 -1.86
C GLU A 10 7.34 -15.56 -3.11
N ALA A 11 8.16 -16.43 -3.73
CA ALA A 11 7.73 -17.27 -4.86
C ALA A 11 6.62 -18.26 -4.47
N GLY A 12 6.67 -18.81 -3.25
CA GLY A 12 5.61 -19.64 -2.70
C GLY A 12 4.30 -18.87 -2.51
N ARG A 13 4.40 -17.64 -2.01
CA ARG A 13 3.26 -16.73 -1.81
C ARG A 13 2.56 -16.38 -3.12
N LEU A 14 3.33 -16.08 -4.17
CA LEU A 14 2.81 -15.77 -5.51
C LEU A 14 2.06 -16.97 -6.11
N SER A 15 2.64 -18.18 -6.02
CA SER A 15 2.02 -19.41 -6.52
C SER A 15 0.70 -19.75 -5.81
N ALA A 16 0.60 -19.48 -4.51
CA ALA A 16 -0.64 -19.64 -3.76
C ALA A 16 -1.71 -18.65 -4.24
N LEU A 17 -1.32 -17.40 -4.49
CA LEU A 17 -2.21 -16.36 -4.97
C LEU A 17 -2.80 -16.67 -6.36
N ASP A 18 -1.96 -17.12 -7.29
CA ASP A 18 -2.38 -17.48 -8.64
C ASP A 18 -3.46 -18.58 -8.60
N ARG A 19 -3.26 -19.58 -7.72
CA ARG A 19 -4.18 -20.69 -7.55
C ARG A 19 -5.53 -20.26 -6.96
N GLU A 20 -5.51 -19.32 -6.03
CA GLU A 20 -6.71 -18.72 -5.44
C GLU A 20 -7.52 -17.93 -6.49
N VAL A 21 -6.86 -17.11 -7.31
CA VAL A 21 -7.53 -16.34 -8.38
C VAL A 21 -8.17 -17.26 -9.41
N ILE A 22 -7.49 -18.35 -9.79
CA ILE A 22 -8.04 -19.36 -10.72
C ILE A 22 -9.31 -20.01 -10.14
N ASP A 23 -9.31 -20.36 -8.85
CA ASP A 23 -10.46 -20.98 -8.19
C ASP A 23 -11.64 -20.01 -8.02
N ALA A 24 -11.34 -18.74 -7.71
CA ALA A 24 -12.34 -17.70 -7.59
C ALA A 24 -12.98 -17.33 -8.95
N LEU A 25 -12.23 -17.42 -10.05
CA LEU A 25 -12.75 -17.33 -11.41
C LEU A 25 -13.64 -18.52 -11.77
N ALA A 26 -13.25 -19.74 -11.39
CA ALA A 26 -14.03 -20.95 -11.63
C ALA A 26 -15.37 -20.95 -10.88
N SER A 27 -15.42 -20.31 -9.70
CA SER A 27 -16.64 -20.20 -8.87
C SER A 27 -17.56 -19.03 -9.24
N GLY A 28 -17.18 -18.18 -10.21
CA GLY A 28 -18.01 -17.07 -10.68
C GLY A 28 -18.29 -15.98 -9.63
N GLN A 29 -17.49 -15.90 -8.57
CA GLN A 29 -17.67 -14.89 -7.53
C GLN A 29 -17.15 -13.52 -7.99
N MET A 30 -17.95 -12.47 -7.74
CA MET A 30 -17.49 -11.09 -7.91
C MET A 30 -16.47 -10.76 -6.81
N LEU A 31 -15.18 -10.83 -7.13
CA LEU A 31 -14.04 -10.34 -6.32
C LEU A 31 -14.02 -8.80 -6.11
N THR A 32 -15.14 -8.10 -6.31
CA THR A 32 -15.26 -6.68 -5.96
C THR A 32 -15.50 -6.52 -4.45
N GLN A 33 -14.79 -7.29 -3.64
CA GLN A 33 -14.70 -6.98 -2.23
C GLN A 33 -13.50 -6.06 -2.10
N ASP A 34 -13.77 -4.77 -1.88
CA ASP A 34 -12.76 -3.77 -1.56
C ASP A 34 -11.99 -4.27 -0.32
N PRO A 35 -10.73 -4.71 -0.46
CA PRO A 35 -9.96 -5.21 0.67
C PRO A 35 -9.57 -4.09 1.65
N GLY A 36 -9.92 -2.84 1.34
CA GLY A 36 -9.64 -1.68 2.17
C GLY A 36 -10.66 -1.39 3.28
N ASP A 37 -11.86 -1.99 3.26
CA ASP A 37 -12.96 -1.57 4.15
C ASP A 37 -13.16 -2.46 5.39
N SER A 38 -12.30 -3.47 5.61
CA SER A 38 -12.17 -4.12 6.91
C SER A 38 -11.25 -3.32 7.85
N ASP A 39 -11.40 -2.00 7.89
CA ASP A 39 -10.98 -1.21 9.06
C ASP A 39 -11.97 -1.56 10.18
N ASP A 40 -11.85 -2.74 10.79
CA ASP A 40 -12.60 -3.04 12.01
C ASP A 40 -11.99 -2.16 13.13
N PRO A 41 -12.65 -1.06 13.55
CA PRO A 41 -12.07 -0.15 14.53
C PRO A 41 -11.98 -0.80 15.92
N ALA A 42 -12.55 -2.00 16.09
CA ALA A 42 -12.48 -2.79 17.31
C ALA A 42 -11.17 -3.57 17.48
N ALA A 43 -10.38 -3.75 16.41
CA ALA A 43 -9.14 -4.55 16.45
C ALA A 43 -7.86 -3.72 16.63
N THR A 44 -7.94 -2.38 16.68
CA THR A 44 -6.75 -1.54 16.89
C THR A 44 -6.44 -1.37 18.37
N SER A 45 -5.27 -1.87 18.78
CA SER A 45 -4.73 -1.69 20.14
C SER A 45 -4.60 -0.21 20.48
N PHE A 46 -4.79 0.16 21.76
CA PHE A 46 -4.65 1.55 22.24
C PHE A 46 -3.30 2.17 21.83
N GLY A 47 -2.24 1.35 21.78
CA GLY A 47 -0.92 1.78 21.33
C GLY A 47 -0.87 2.14 19.84
N GLU A 48 -1.62 1.44 18.99
CA GLU A 48 -1.66 1.70 17.54
C GLU A 48 -2.36 3.02 17.24
N ARG A 49 -3.47 3.31 17.93
CA ARG A 49 -4.20 4.58 17.81
C ARG A 49 -3.37 5.76 18.33
N MET A 50 -2.56 5.55 19.36
CA MET A 50 -1.69 6.60 19.90
C MET A 50 -0.49 6.85 18.98
N SER A 51 0.12 5.80 18.44
CA SER A 51 1.23 5.90 17.49
C SER A 51 0.83 6.66 16.22
N ASP A 52 -0.33 6.36 15.63
CA ASP A 52 -0.81 7.09 14.44
C ASP A 52 -1.04 8.56 14.70
N ARG A 53 -1.62 8.91 15.84
CA ARG A 53 -1.80 10.32 16.22
C ARG A 53 -0.47 11.01 16.45
N VAL A 54 0.49 10.34 17.09
CA VAL A 54 1.83 10.92 17.34
C VAL A 54 2.60 11.08 16.03
N ALA A 55 2.51 10.13 15.09
CA ALA A 55 3.12 10.24 13.77
C ALA A 55 2.49 11.37 12.94
N ALA A 56 1.15 11.45 12.91
CA ALA A 56 0.44 12.52 12.20
C ALA A 56 0.69 13.91 12.83
N PHE A 57 0.78 13.98 14.17
CA PHE A 57 1.04 15.24 14.88
C PHE A 57 2.50 15.68 14.73
N GLY A 58 3.45 14.74 14.82
CA GLY A 58 4.89 15.02 14.65
C GLY A 58 5.28 15.40 13.22
N GLY A 59 4.52 14.98 12.21
CA GLY A 59 4.75 15.31 10.80
C GLY A 59 4.15 16.64 10.32
N SER A 60 3.37 17.34 11.15
CA SER A 60 2.74 18.59 10.75
C SER A 60 3.71 19.79 10.82
N TRP A 61 3.71 20.61 9.77
CA TRP A 61 4.44 21.89 9.74
C TRP A 61 4.07 22.82 10.90
N THR A 62 2.82 22.78 11.38
CA THR A 62 2.37 23.61 12.51
C THR A 62 3.02 23.18 13.83
N PHE A 63 3.26 21.88 14.03
CA PHE A 63 3.93 21.36 15.22
C PHE A 63 5.40 21.77 15.24
N ILE A 64 6.09 21.65 14.10
CA ILE A 64 7.51 22.05 13.98
C ILE A 64 7.69 23.52 14.33
N ILE A 65 6.86 24.40 13.76
CA ILE A 65 6.93 25.85 14.03
C ILE A 65 6.64 26.15 15.50
N GLY A 66 5.58 25.56 16.08
CA GLY A 66 5.26 25.75 17.50
C GLY A 66 6.34 25.25 18.45
N PHE A 67 6.97 24.12 18.13
CA PHE A 67 8.09 23.56 18.88
C PHE A 67 9.31 24.49 18.87
N VAL A 68 9.68 25.01 17.70
CA VAL A 68 10.78 25.99 17.56
C VAL A 68 10.48 27.28 18.33
N VAL A 69 9.27 27.81 18.24
CA VAL A 69 8.85 29.01 19.00
C VAL A 69 8.96 28.77 20.51
N THR A 70 8.53 27.59 20.98
CA THR A 70 8.62 27.22 22.39
C THR A 70 10.08 27.13 22.86
N LEU A 71 10.97 26.55 22.06
CA LEU A 71 12.41 26.49 22.35
C LEU A 71 13.02 27.90 22.43
N VAL A 72 12.69 28.78 21.48
CA VAL A 72 13.17 30.17 21.48
C VAL A 72 12.64 30.93 22.70
N ALA A 73 11.36 30.77 23.04
CA ALA A 73 10.78 31.36 24.24
C ALA A 73 11.47 30.87 25.51
N TRP A 74 11.77 29.57 25.62
CA TRP A 74 12.50 28.99 26.76
C TRP A 74 13.91 29.56 26.89
N MET A 75 14.65 29.68 25.78
CA MET A 75 15.97 30.30 25.77
C MET A 75 15.90 31.77 26.21
N LEU A 76 14.95 32.55 25.68
CA LEU A 76 14.77 33.96 26.04
C LEU A 76 14.41 34.14 27.52
N LEU A 77 13.53 33.30 28.07
CA LEU A 77 13.18 33.33 29.51
C LEU A 77 14.38 33.04 30.41
N ASN A 78 15.23 32.08 30.04
CA ASN A 78 16.42 31.72 30.84
C ASN A 78 17.56 32.74 30.68
N VAL A 79 17.74 33.33 29.49
CA VAL A 79 18.77 34.36 29.23
C VAL A 79 18.43 35.69 29.90
N THR A 80 17.16 36.10 29.85
CA THR A 80 16.71 37.38 30.46
C THR A 80 16.70 37.34 31.99
N GLY A 81 16.91 36.17 32.60
CA GLY A 81 16.96 36.02 34.06
C GLY A 81 15.65 36.38 34.76
N LEU A 82 14.54 36.38 34.01
CA LEU A 82 13.24 36.91 34.44
C LEU A 82 12.62 36.07 35.57
N MET A 83 13.07 34.83 35.74
CA MET A 83 12.69 33.93 36.82
C MET A 83 13.91 33.75 37.74
N PHE A 84 13.72 33.98 39.05
CA PHE A 84 14.72 33.91 40.12
C PHE A 84 15.86 32.92 39.86
N ARG A 85 17.03 33.45 39.43
CA ARG A 85 18.24 32.68 39.06
C ARG A 85 18.01 31.80 37.83
N ALA A 86 18.84 31.96 36.79
CA ALA A 86 18.72 31.21 35.54
C ALA A 86 18.61 29.70 35.82
N PHE A 87 17.44 29.13 35.54
CA PHE A 87 17.11 27.73 35.83
C PHE A 87 17.92 26.80 34.92
N ASP A 88 18.10 27.18 33.66
CA ASP A 88 18.94 26.51 32.67
C ASP A 88 19.89 27.54 32.02
N PRO A 89 21.02 27.89 32.67
CA PRO A 89 21.98 28.84 32.12
C PRO A 89 22.61 28.30 30.83
N TYR A 90 23.06 29.20 29.96
CA TYR A 90 23.87 28.83 28.79
C TYR A 90 25.05 27.95 29.25
N PRO A 91 25.23 26.72 28.72
CA PRO A 91 24.81 26.21 27.39
C PRO A 91 23.50 25.38 27.32
N PHE A 92 22.54 25.55 28.24
CA PHE A 92 21.22 24.90 28.25
C PHE A 92 21.25 23.36 28.35
N ILE A 93 21.79 22.83 29.45
CA ILE A 93 22.00 21.39 29.66
C ILE A 93 20.67 20.63 29.77
N PHE A 94 19.66 21.21 30.44
CA PHE A 94 18.36 20.55 30.59
C PHE A 94 17.62 20.45 29.26
N LEU A 95 17.59 21.54 28.49
CA LEU A 95 16.99 21.55 27.16
C LEU A 95 17.65 20.52 26.25
N ASN A 96 18.99 20.45 26.26
CA ASN A 96 19.75 19.47 25.48
C ASN A 96 19.41 18.01 25.87
N LEU A 97 19.28 17.74 27.18
CA LEU A 97 18.91 16.41 27.68
C LEU A 97 17.52 15.98 27.19
N ILE A 98 16.53 16.89 27.26
CA ILE A 98 15.16 16.62 26.81
C ILE A 98 15.13 16.36 25.30
N LEU A 99 15.77 17.22 24.51
CA LEU A 99 15.87 17.07 23.05
C LEU A 99 16.52 15.74 22.66
N SER A 100 17.59 15.34 23.35
CA SER A 100 18.27 14.07 23.11
C SER A 100 17.35 12.87 23.40
N CYS A 101 16.58 12.93 24.49
CA CYS A 101 15.60 11.89 24.83
C CYS A 101 14.47 11.80 23.79
N VAL A 102 13.93 12.94 23.36
CA VAL A 102 12.90 13.00 22.31
C VAL A 102 13.42 12.41 21.01
N ALA A 103 14.62 12.79 20.57
CA ALA A 103 15.24 12.28 19.36
C ALA A 103 15.49 10.76 19.43
N ALA A 104 15.92 10.24 20.58
CA ALA A 104 16.12 8.80 20.78
C ALA A 104 14.82 8.00 20.63
N LEU A 105 13.67 8.56 21.04
CA LEU A 105 12.37 7.92 20.90
C LEU A 105 11.76 8.09 19.50
N GLN A 106 12.22 9.06 18.69
CA GLN A 106 11.68 9.29 17.34
C GLN A 106 11.94 8.12 16.39
N ALA A 107 13.17 7.62 16.32
CA ALA A 107 13.54 6.54 15.40
C ALA A 107 12.67 5.27 15.54
N PRO A 108 12.43 4.70 16.74
CA PRO A 108 11.57 3.54 16.89
C PRO A 108 10.10 3.84 16.61
N ILE A 109 9.59 5.02 16.95
CA ILE A 109 8.20 5.41 16.63
C ILE A 109 8.03 5.49 15.11
N ILE A 110 8.97 6.12 14.40
CA ILE A 110 8.98 6.20 12.94
C ILE A 110 9.02 4.79 12.36
N MET A 111 9.92 3.92 12.85
CA MET A 111 10.06 2.54 12.38
C MET A 111 8.79 1.71 12.61
N MET A 112 8.10 1.89 13.74
CA MET A 112 6.80 1.25 13.99
C MET A 112 5.72 1.74 13.03
N SER A 113 5.68 3.05 12.73
CA SER A 113 4.74 3.61 11.76
C SER A 113 5.02 3.13 10.33
N GLN A 114 6.31 3.03 9.96
CA GLN A 114 6.76 2.53 8.67
C GLN A 114 6.37 1.06 8.48
N ARG A 115 6.71 0.19 9.44
CA ARG A 115 6.34 -1.25 9.38
C ARG A 115 4.85 -1.46 9.15
N ARG A 116 4.01 -0.61 9.74
CA ARG A 116 2.56 -0.68 9.56
C ARG A 116 2.11 -0.18 8.18
N GLN A 117 2.73 0.88 7.68
CA GLN A 117 2.45 1.37 6.33
C GLN A 117 2.88 0.33 5.28
N ASP A 118 4.04 -0.28 5.45
CA ASP A 118 4.56 -1.33 4.56
C ASP A 118 3.62 -2.54 4.48
N GLU A 119 3.03 -2.95 5.62
CA GLU A 119 2.06 -4.04 5.66
C GLU A 119 0.77 -3.70 4.90
N LYS A 120 0.26 -2.48 5.06
CA LYS A 120 -0.91 -1.99 4.30
C LYS A 120 -0.61 -1.93 2.81
N ASP A 121 0.56 -1.43 2.45
CA ASP A 121 0.99 -1.31 1.06
C ASP A 121 1.18 -2.70 0.42
N ARG A 122 1.67 -3.69 1.19
CA ARG A 122 1.75 -5.09 0.76
C ARG A 122 0.39 -5.69 0.46
N ILE A 123 -0.61 -5.49 1.33
CA ILE A 123 -1.98 -6.00 1.13
C ILE A 123 -2.61 -5.34 -0.11
N ARG A 124 -2.43 -4.03 -0.28
CA ARG A 124 -2.89 -3.31 -1.48
C ARG A 124 -2.25 -3.84 -2.76
N ALA A 125 -0.94 -4.05 -2.76
CA ALA A 125 -0.23 -4.61 -3.91
C ALA A 125 -0.72 -6.03 -4.27
N GLU A 126 -1.01 -6.86 -3.26
CA GLU A 126 -1.56 -8.20 -3.45
C GLU A 126 -2.96 -8.17 -4.07
N SER A 127 -3.82 -7.25 -3.61
CA SER A 127 -5.14 -7.01 -4.21
C SER A 127 -5.05 -6.55 -5.66
N ASP A 128 -4.20 -5.54 -5.93
CA ASP A 128 -4.01 -4.99 -7.28
C ASP A 128 -3.50 -6.08 -8.25
N TYR A 129 -2.61 -6.95 -7.78
CA TYR A 129 -2.15 -8.11 -8.55
C TYR A 129 -3.30 -9.07 -8.88
N ARG A 130 -4.15 -9.43 -7.91
CA ARG A 130 -5.32 -10.30 -8.15
C ARG A 130 -6.26 -9.71 -9.22
N VAL A 131 -6.54 -8.41 -9.13
CA VAL A 131 -7.40 -7.71 -10.11
C VAL A 131 -6.76 -7.69 -11.50
N ASN A 132 -5.45 -7.46 -11.58
CA ASN A 132 -4.72 -7.46 -12.85
C ASN A 132 -4.73 -8.85 -13.52
N LEU A 133 -4.41 -9.91 -12.76
CA LEU A 133 -4.41 -11.28 -13.25
C LEU A 133 -5.81 -11.70 -13.74
N LYS A 134 -6.85 -11.33 -12.99
CA LYS A 134 -8.24 -11.55 -13.39
C LYS A 134 -8.56 -10.86 -14.72
N SER A 135 -8.19 -9.60 -14.85
CA SER A 135 -8.41 -8.81 -16.08
C SER A 135 -7.70 -9.43 -17.27
N GLU A 136 -6.47 -9.91 -17.09
CA GLU A 136 -5.71 -10.59 -18.14
C GLU A 136 -6.42 -11.89 -18.59
N LEU A 137 -6.90 -12.70 -17.66
CA LEU A 137 -7.61 -13.94 -17.97
C LEU A 137 -8.95 -13.68 -18.68
N GLU A 138 -9.70 -12.67 -18.25
CA GLU A 138 -10.94 -12.25 -18.92
C GLU A 138 -10.68 -11.77 -20.35
N ILE A 139 -9.61 -11.00 -20.58
CA ILE A 139 -9.19 -10.56 -21.92
C ILE A 139 -8.82 -11.76 -22.79
N ARG A 140 -8.05 -12.73 -22.27
CA ARG A 140 -7.71 -13.96 -23.03
C ARG A 140 -8.96 -14.76 -23.39
N ALA A 141 -9.90 -14.93 -22.46
CA ALA A 141 -11.16 -15.63 -22.70
C ALA A 141 -12.04 -14.89 -23.73
N LEU A 142 -12.04 -13.55 -23.74
CA LEU A 142 -12.67 -12.75 -24.77
C LEU A 142 -12.01 -12.94 -26.13
N HIS A 143 -10.67 -13.00 -26.18
CA HIS A 143 -9.90 -13.22 -27.41
C HIS A 143 -10.26 -14.56 -28.05
N GLU A 144 -10.29 -15.64 -27.26
CA GLU A 144 -10.67 -16.99 -27.75
C GLU A 144 -12.10 -17.02 -28.31
N LYS A 145 -13.05 -16.34 -27.64
CA LYS A 145 -14.42 -16.21 -28.16
C LYS A 145 -14.46 -15.43 -29.47
N ILE A 146 -13.69 -14.35 -29.58
CA ILE A 146 -13.61 -13.54 -30.82
C ILE A 146 -13.04 -14.39 -31.95
N ASP A 147 -11.94 -15.10 -31.74
CA ASP A 147 -11.33 -15.98 -32.75
C ASP A 147 -12.31 -17.05 -33.23
N HIS A 148 -13.04 -17.67 -32.30
CA HIS A 148 -14.08 -18.64 -32.64
C HIS A 148 -15.21 -18.03 -33.50
N GLN A 149 -15.67 -16.81 -33.16
CA GLN A 149 -16.66 -16.10 -33.97
C GLN A 149 -16.12 -15.73 -35.36
N TRP A 150 -14.84 -15.35 -35.47
CA TRP A 150 -14.18 -15.06 -36.74
C TRP A 150 -14.14 -16.29 -37.65
N GLU A 151 -13.81 -17.46 -37.13
CA GLU A 151 -13.86 -18.70 -37.91
C GLU A 151 -15.28 -18.99 -38.44
N HIS A 152 -16.29 -18.78 -37.61
CA HIS A 152 -17.69 -18.95 -38.01
C HIS A 152 -18.09 -18.01 -39.16
N LEU A 153 -17.71 -16.73 -39.06
CA LEU A 153 -17.97 -15.75 -40.12
C LEU A 153 -17.23 -16.12 -41.43
N LEU A 154 -15.98 -16.56 -41.34
CA LEU A 154 -15.20 -17.00 -42.50
C LEU A 154 -15.79 -18.24 -43.18
N ARG A 155 -16.33 -19.19 -42.41
CA ARG A 155 -17.04 -20.36 -42.95
C ARG A 155 -18.30 -19.95 -43.71
N ILE A 156 -19.09 -19.03 -43.16
CA ILE A 156 -20.31 -18.53 -43.82
C ILE A 156 -19.94 -17.80 -45.13
N GLN A 157 -18.91 -16.95 -45.11
CA GLN A 157 -18.46 -16.26 -46.32
C GLN A 157 -17.97 -17.23 -47.40
N ARG A 158 -17.19 -18.26 -47.05
CA ARG A 158 -16.75 -19.29 -48.01
C ARG A 158 -17.92 -20.04 -48.63
N ALA A 159 -18.87 -20.48 -47.81
CA ALA A 159 -20.07 -21.15 -48.31
C ALA A 159 -20.90 -20.27 -49.26
N GLN A 160 -20.91 -18.94 -49.04
CA GLN A 160 -21.56 -18.00 -49.96
C GLN A 160 -20.75 -17.82 -51.26
N LEU A 161 -19.41 -17.81 -51.18
CA LEU A 161 -18.54 -17.68 -52.36
C LEU A 161 -18.67 -18.92 -53.28
N ASP A 162 -18.63 -20.11 -52.69
CA ASP A 162 -18.79 -21.39 -53.41
C ASP A 162 -20.16 -21.50 -54.10
N LEU A 163 -21.20 -20.86 -53.55
CA LEU A 163 -22.54 -20.84 -54.16
C LEU A 163 -22.64 -19.87 -55.33
N VAL A 164 -21.80 -18.82 -55.36
CA VAL A 164 -21.84 -17.74 -56.36
C VAL A 164 -20.88 -18.01 -57.52
N ASP A 165 -19.86 -18.86 -57.34
CA ASP A 165 -18.93 -19.24 -58.41
C ASP A 165 -19.54 -20.33 -59.33
N PRO A 166 -19.99 -20.02 -60.56
CA PRO A 166 -20.69 -20.96 -61.42
C PRO A 166 -19.75 -21.87 -62.22
N SER A 167 -18.43 -21.86 -61.98
CA SER A 167 -17.45 -22.60 -62.78
C SER A 167 -17.38 -24.10 -62.50
N ASP A 168 -18.03 -24.60 -61.44
CA ASP A 168 -18.00 -26.03 -61.06
C ASP A 168 -19.19 -26.85 -61.62
N ALA A 169 -20.03 -26.24 -62.46
CA ALA A 169 -21.25 -26.85 -63.01
C ALA A 169 -21.14 -27.42 -64.44
N GLU A 170 -19.95 -27.45 -65.05
CA GLU A 170 -19.70 -28.01 -66.41
C GLU A 170 -18.94 -29.35 -66.40
#